data_AF-A0A0L0FTX0-F1
#
_entry.id   AF-A0A0L0FTX0-F1
#
_cell.length_a   1.000
_cell.length_b   1.000
_cell.length_c   1.000
_cell.angle_alpha   90.00
_cell.angle_beta   90.00
_cell.angle_gamma   90.00
#
_symmetry.space_group_name_H-M   'P 1'
#
loop_
_entity.id
_entity.type
_entity.pdbx_description
1 polymer ?
#
loop_
_entity_poly.entity_id
_entity_poly.type
_entity_poly.pdbx_seq_one_letter_code
_entity_poly.pdbx_strand_id
1 'polypeptide(L)'
;MRYNNVLQTVVAAGTVVCAVVSGCGDAGDDCLEEVNLFLDNSAAQGFTAFLYTDTDVQWVVQMKILDIYSGVYDDCTTEDGQFIDLNWHVHVGASDNAQGVGAECAADAGSPPVGGHYDPTFACSAVTGELEACAALGRTVDNDYMYMCSPESYETDPYSCEVGDYSGKFGQLRFEVDAETESAEVDASGSDRYGPNLELINGRSVVFHCGSPRVVCGNLAPANDNDE
;
A
#
# COMPACT_ATOMS: atom_id res chain seq x y z
N MET A 1 -16.34 13.60 -29.65
CA MET A 1 -16.75 12.28 -29.13
C MET A 1 -17.15 12.50 -27.69
N ARG A 2 -18.37 12.14 -27.29
CA ARG A 2 -18.84 12.33 -25.89
C ARG A 2 -18.39 11.11 -25.10
N TYR A 3 -17.54 11.30 -24.10
CA TYR A 3 -17.22 10.27 -23.13
C TYR A 3 -18.25 10.34 -22.00
N ASN A 4 -18.95 9.23 -21.78
CA ASN A 4 -19.78 9.03 -20.60
C ASN A 4 -18.87 8.47 -19.52
N ASN A 5 -18.43 9.29 -18.58
CA ASN A 5 -17.77 8.82 -17.37
C ASN A 5 -18.86 8.24 -16.45
N VAL A 6 -18.85 6.92 -16.25
CA VAL A 6 -19.65 6.27 -15.22
C VAL A 6 -18.86 6.37 -13.93
N LEU A 7 -19.18 7.37 -13.10
CA LEU A 7 -18.76 7.39 -11.70
C LEU A 7 -19.47 6.22 -11.00
N GLN A 8 -18.72 5.27 -10.45
CA GLN A 8 -19.25 4.39 -9.43
C GLN A 8 -18.95 5.00 -8.05
N THR A 9 -20.01 5.49 -7.43
CA THR A 9 -20.02 6.10 -6.11
C THR A 9 -20.24 5.00 -5.06
N VAL A 10 -19.33 4.83 -4.11
CA VAL A 10 -19.65 4.20 -2.84
C VAL A 10 -19.56 5.28 -1.77
N VAL A 11 -20.70 5.55 -1.13
CA VAL A 11 -20.86 6.59 -0.11
C VAL A 11 -20.74 5.92 1.25
N ALA A 12 -19.72 6.27 2.03
CA ALA A 12 -19.74 6.11 3.49
C ALA A 12 -19.25 7.41 4.16
N ALA A 13 -20.02 7.88 5.14
CA ALA A 13 -19.63 8.86 6.17
C ALA A 13 -19.05 10.24 5.79
N GLY A 14 -19.41 10.82 4.64
CA GLY A 14 -19.48 12.29 4.51
C GLY A 14 -18.16 13.05 4.27
N THR A 15 -17.05 12.36 4.03
CA THR A 15 -15.85 12.98 3.42
C THR A 15 -15.77 12.53 1.97
N VAL A 16 -15.97 13.47 1.05
CA VAL A 16 -15.78 13.24 -0.38
C VAL A 16 -14.28 13.17 -0.64
N VAL A 17 -13.76 11.97 -0.91
CA VAL A 17 -12.56 11.82 -1.73
C VAL A 17 -12.96 11.14 -3.04
N CYS A 18 -13.82 11.82 -3.80
CA CYS A 18 -13.79 11.70 -5.24
C CYS A 18 -12.92 12.84 -5.76
N ALA A 19 -11.62 12.62 -5.83
CA ALA A 19 -10.76 13.39 -6.71
C ALA A 19 -10.35 12.50 -7.89
N VAL A 20 -11.33 11.96 -8.62
CA VAL A 20 -11.08 11.76 -10.06
C VAL A 20 -10.97 13.16 -10.63
N VAL A 21 -9.77 13.74 -10.63
CA VAL A 21 -9.47 14.91 -11.46
C VAL A 21 -9.39 14.40 -12.91
N SER A 22 -10.52 13.90 -13.44
CA SER A 22 -10.71 13.68 -14.87
C SER A 22 -10.96 15.06 -15.48
N GLY A 23 -9.86 15.79 -15.59
CA GLY A 23 -9.82 17.17 -16.04
C GLY A 23 -8.44 17.56 -16.55
N CYS A 24 -7.68 16.64 -17.15
CA CYS A 24 -6.55 17.01 -18.02
C CYS A 24 -7.12 17.61 -19.31
N GLY A 25 -7.67 18.83 -19.20
CA GLY A 25 -8.17 19.62 -20.31
C GLY A 25 -7.04 20.52 -20.83
N ASP A 26 -6.49 20.14 -21.98
CA ASP A 26 -5.50 20.88 -22.77
C ASP A 26 -4.08 20.99 -22.19
N ALA A 27 -3.11 20.94 -23.12
CA ALA A 27 -1.67 20.94 -22.87
C ALA A 27 -1.23 22.21 -22.12
N GLY A 28 -1.13 22.14 -20.79
CA GLY A 28 -0.62 23.25 -19.97
C GLY A 28 -0.91 23.17 -18.47
N ASP A 29 -1.88 22.36 -18.02
CA ASP A 29 -2.15 22.18 -16.59
C ASP A 29 -1.44 20.93 -16.05
N ASP A 30 -0.68 21.10 -14.96
CA ASP A 30 -0.09 20.03 -14.16
C ASP A 30 -1.21 19.09 -13.71
N CYS A 31 -1.37 17.97 -14.41
CA CYS A 31 -2.23 16.90 -13.93
C CYS A 31 -1.58 16.34 -12.67
N LEU A 32 -2.30 16.39 -11.54
CA LEU A 32 -1.83 15.72 -10.32
C LEU A 32 -1.53 14.26 -10.69
N GLU A 33 -0.30 13.84 -10.43
CA GLU A 33 0.10 12.45 -10.64
C GLU A 33 -0.66 11.59 -9.63
N GLU A 34 -1.36 10.58 -10.13
CA GLU A 34 -2.07 9.60 -9.31
C GLU A 34 -1.70 8.20 -9.76
N VAL A 35 -1.29 7.37 -8.80
CA VAL A 35 -1.19 5.92 -8.98
C VAL A 35 -2.09 5.25 -7.96
N ASN A 36 -2.82 4.25 -8.39
CA ASN A 36 -3.75 3.54 -7.53
C ASN A 36 -3.75 2.04 -7.86
N LEU A 37 -4.36 1.29 -6.98
CA LEU A 37 -4.66 -0.13 -7.18
C LEU A 37 -6.11 -0.35 -6.77
N PHE A 38 -6.74 -1.30 -7.45
CA PHE A 38 -8.05 -1.81 -7.10
C PHE A 38 -7.91 -3.30 -6.76
N LEU A 39 -8.53 -3.71 -5.67
CA LEU A 39 -8.66 -5.11 -5.28
C LEU A 39 -10.12 -5.51 -5.45
N ASP A 40 -10.34 -6.62 -6.12
CA ASP A 40 -11.60 -7.35 -6.13
C ASP A 40 -11.27 -8.83 -6.35
N ASN A 41 -10.97 -9.50 -5.24
CA ASN A 41 -10.60 -10.91 -5.21
C ASN A 41 -11.20 -11.59 -3.98
N SER A 42 -10.84 -12.86 -3.76
CA SER A 42 -11.40 -13.66 -2.67
C SER A 42 -11.00 -13.20 -1.27
N ALA A 43 -9.93 -12.41 -1.12
CA ALA A 43 -9.44 -11.96 0.17
C ALA A 43 -9.83 -10.50 0.49
N ALA A 44 -9.92 -9.63 -0.51
CA ALA A 44 -10.22 -8.22 -0.28
C ALA A 44 -10.92 -7.55 -1.46
N GLN A 45 -11.68 -6.50 -1.12
CA GLN A 45 -12.32 -5.57 -2.06
C GLN A 45 -12.01 -4.13 -1.64
N GLY A 46 -11.68 -3.25 -2.59
CA GLY A 46 -11.45 -1.85 -2.31
C GLY A 46 -10.32 -1.25 -3.15
N PHE A 47 -9.76 -0.13 -2.69
CA PHE A 47 -8.69 0.55 -3.41
C PHE A 47 -7.65 1.15 -2.48
N THR A 48 -6.47 1.40 -3.04
CA THR A 48 -5.43 2.24 -2.45
C THR A 48 -4.98 3.23 -3.51
N ALA A 49 -4.83 4.50 -3.14
CA ALA A 49 -4.40 5.55 -4.05
C ALA A 49 -3.29 6.38 -3.41
N PHE A 50 -2.35 6.79 -4.24
CA PHE A 50 -1.32 7.78 -3.94
C PHE A 50 -1.47 8.94 -4.91
N LEU A 51 -1.56 10.16 -4.38
CA LEU A 51 -1.75 11.38 -5.13
C LEU A 51 -0.64 12.36 -4.77
N TYR A 52 0.14 12.80 -5.75
CA TYR A 52 1.14 13.82 -5.52
C TYR A 52 0.46 15.19 -5.45
N THR A 53 0.80 15.95 -4.42
CA THR A 53 0.48 17.37 -4.28
C THR A 53 1.79 18.15 -4.27
N ASP A 54 1.73 19.49 -4.41
CA ASP A 54 2.91 20.36 -4.51
C ASP A 54 4.05 20.08 -3.51
N THR A 55 3.74 19.55 -2.32
CA THR A 55 4.74 19.24 -1.29
C THR A 55 4.74 17.81 -0.78
N ASP A 56 3.62 17.09 -0.88
CA ASP A 56 3.42 15.83 -0.18
C ASP A 56 2.72 14.79 -1.06
N VAL A 57 2.94 13.51 -0.77
CA VAL A 57 2.14 12.40 -1.30
C VAL A 57 0.95 12.18 -0.38
N GLN A 58 -0.27 12.47 -0.84
CA GLN A 58 -1.47 12.02 -0.15
C GLN A 58 -1.68 10.54 -0.42
N TRP A 59 -2.15 9.81 0.58
CA TRP A 59 -2.51 8.40 0.44
C TRP A 59 -3.89 8.13 1.03
N VAL A 60 -4.61 7.19 0.42
CA VAL A 60 -5.92 6.72 0.87
C VAL A 60 -5.96 5.21 0.73
N VAL A 61 -6.50 4.53 1.75
CA VAL A 61 -6.83 3.11 1.73
C VAL A 61 -8.28 2.96 2.17
N GLN A 62 -9.13 2.49 1.26
CA GLN A 62 -10.50 2.10 1.55
C GLN A 62 -10.68 0.66 1.14
N MET A 63 -10.79 -0.23 2.13
CA MET A 63 -10.69 -1.66 1.88
C MET A 63 -11.56 -2.46 2.83
N LYS A 64 -12.15 -3.52 2.29
CA LYS A 64 -12.86 -4.57 3.01
C LYS A 64 -12.08 -5.87 2.84
N ILE A 65 -11.65 -6.49 3.93
CA ILE A 65 -11.11 -7.86 3.92
C ILE A 65 -12.23 -8.86 4.19
N LEU A 66 -12.17 -10.00 3.52
CA LEU A 66 -13.18 -11.04 3.49
C LEU A 66 -12.67 -12.30 4.21
N ASP A 67 -13.62 -13.15 4.62
CA ASP A 67 -13.35 -14.45 5.23
C ASP A 67 -12.39 -14.34 6.44
N ILE A 68 -12.71 -13.43 7.36
CA ILE A 68 -11.85 -13.11 8.50
C ILE A 68 -11.65 -14.27 9.48
N TYR A 69 -12.47 -15.32 9.38
CA TYR A 69 -12.37 -16.53 10.20
C TYR A 69 -11.63 -17.69 9.53
N SER A 70 -11.00 -17.44 8.37
CA SER A 70 -10.17 -18.43 7.65
C SER A 70 -8.90 -18.88 8.39
N GLY A 71 -8.53 -18.19 9.48
CA GLY A 71 -7.28 -18.39 10.22
C GLY A 71 -6.08 -17.61 9.64
N VAL A 72 -6.25 -16.95 8.49
CA VAL A 72 -5.20 -16.12 7.87
C VAL A 72 -4.88 -14.88 8.71
N TYR A 73 -5.85 -14.40 9.47
CA TYR A 73 -5.78 -13.16 10.23
C TYR A 73 -5.52 -13.35 11.73
N ASP A 74 -5.34 -14.59 12.20
CA ASP A 74 -5.27 -14.91 13.63
C ASP A 74 -4.13 -14.15 14.34
N ASP A 75 -2.98 -14.01 13.68
CA ASP A 75 -1.79 -13.36 14.25
C ASP A 75 -1.88 -11.81 14.31
N CYS A 76 -2.88 -11.22 13.65
CA CYS A 76 -3.12 -9.78 13.60
C CYS A 76 -4.52 -9.39 14.10
N THR A 77 -5.30 -10.35 14.57
CA THR A 77 -6.58 -10.07 15.22
C THR A 77 -6.33 -9.67 16.68
N THR A 78 -6.96 -8.59 17.13
CA THR A 78 -6.83 -8.14 18.51
C THR A 78 -7.41 -9.17 19.49
N GLU A 79 -6.94 -9.18 20.75
CA GLU A 79 -7.38 -10.15 21.75
C GLU A 79 -8.91 -10.16 21.99
N ASP A 80 -9.57 -9.02 21.77
CA ASP A 80 -11.02 -8.86 21.89
C ASP A 80 -11.78 -9.18 20.59
N GLY A 81 -11.08 -9.50 19.50
CA GLY A 81 -11.64 -9.83 18.20
C GLY A 81 -12.32 -8.67 17.48
N GLN A 82 -12.15 -7.43 17.96
CA GLN A 82 -12.83 -6.26 17.38
C GLN A 82 -12.09 -5.67 16.18
N PHE A 83 -10.78 -5.93 16.06
CA PHE A 83 -9.97 -5.36 15.00
C PHE A 83 -8.99 -6.37 14.41
N ILE A 84 -8.61 -6.12 13.16
CA ILE A 84 -7.50 -6.79 12.47
C ILE A 84 -6.51 -5.70 12.05
N ASP A 85 -5.29 -5.78 12.56
CA ASP A 85 -4.25 -4.78 12.30
C ASP A 85 -3.28 -5.30 11.22
N LEU A 86 -3.43 -4.84 9.97
CA LEU A 86 -2.58 -5.25 8.86
C LEU A 86 -1.43 -4.27 8.63
N ASN A 87 -0.24 -4.82 8.40
CA ASN A 87 0.84 -4.04 7.83
C ASN A 87 0.68 -3.95 6.31
N TRP A 88 1.19 -2.89 5.71
CA TRP A 88 1.09 -2.56 4.32
C TRP A 88 2.33 -1.79 3.86
N HIS A 89 2.84 -2.17 2.69
CA HIS A 89 4.08 -1.65 2.15
C HIS A 89 4.00 -1.54 0.62
N VAL A 90 4.72 -0.58 0.05
CA VAL A 90 5.06 -0.60 -1.38
C VAL A 90 6.24 -1.53 -1.59
N HIS A 91 6.08 -2.49 -2.49
CA HIS A 91 7.09 -3.50 -2.83
C HIS A 91 7.77 -3.19 -4.16
N VAL A 92 8.94 -3.79 -4.43
CA VAL A 92 9.73 -3.43 -5.62
C VAL A 92 9.17 -3.94 -6.94
N GLY A 93 8.46 -5.07 -6.96
CA GLY A 93 7.88 -5.65 -8.17
C GLY A 93 6.36 -5.70 -8.15
N ALA A 94 5.80 -6.63 -8.92
CA ALA A 94 4.39 -6.67 -9.26
C ALA A 94 3.86 -8.11 -9.22
N SER A 95 2.56 -8.29 -8.93
CA SER A 95 1.86 -9.55 -9.16
C SER A 95 1.69 -9.81 -10.67
N ASP A 96 1.74 -11.07 -11.09
CA ASP A 96 1.49 -11.49 -12.48
C ASP A 96 0.05 -11.20 -12.93
N ASN A 97 -0.91 -11.22 -12.00
CA ASN A 97 -2.34 -11.12 -12.32
C ASN A 97 -2.95 -9.77 -11.95
N ALA A 98 -2.14 -8.71 -11.89
CA ALA A 98 -2.49 -7.37 -11.39
C ALA A 98 -2.87 -7.31 -9.89
N GLN A 99 -3.44 -8.37 -9.34
CA GLN A 99 -3.69 -8.59 -7.92
C GLN A 99 -3.35 -10.03 -7.56
N GLY A 100 -3.28 -10.35 -6.28
CA GLY A 100 -2.99 -11.71 -5.83
C GLY A 100 -3.37 -11.95 -4.38
N VAL A 101 -3.51 -13.22 -4.02
CA VAL A 101 -3.80 -13.67 -2.65
C VAL A 101 -2.73 -14.67 -2.18
N GLY A 102 -2.25 -14.50 -0.95
CA GLY A 102 -1.33 -15.42 -0.31
C GLY A 102 -0.03 -15.61 -1.09
N ALA A 103 0.17 -16.83 -1.62
CA ALA A 103 1.36 -17.22 -2.36
C ALA A 103 1.58 -16.42 -3.66
N GLU A 104 0.53 -15.88 -4.26
CA GLU A 104 0.63 -15.01 -5.45
C GLU A 104 1.29 -13.67 -5.12
N CYS A 105 1.34 -13.32 -3.83
CA CYS A 105 2.02 -12.14 -3.33
C CYS A 105 3.41 -12.45 -2.75
N ALA A 106 3.88 -13.70 -2.83
CA ALA A 106 5.18 -14.09 -2.29
C ALA A 106 6.33 -13.28 -2.91
N ALA A 107 7.46 -13.19 -2.22
CA ALA A 107 8.59 -12.37 -2.66
C ALA A 107 9.17 -12.81 -4.02
N ASP A 108 9.04 -14.09 -4.35
CA ASP A 108 9.46 -14.72 -5.61
C ASP A 108 8.34 -14.88 -6.64
N ALA A 109 7.10 -14.50 -6.31
CA ALA A 109 5.97 -14.48 -7.23
C ALA A 109 5.96 -13.19 -8.06
N GLY A 110 5.45 -13.26 -9.29
CA GLY A 110 5.36 -12.10 -10.17
C GLY A 110 6.51 -11.93 -11.16
N SER A 111 6.32 -11.02 -12.13
CA SER A 111 7.32 -10.66 -13.14
C SER A 111 7.28 -9.16 -13.45
N PRO A 112 8.17 -8.33 -12.88
CA PRO A 112 9.24 -8.71 -11.95
C PRO A 112 8.69 -9.19 -10.60
N PRO A 113 9.41 -10.07 -9.88
CA PRO A 113 8.92 -10.59 -8.60
C PRO A 113 8.56 -9.48 -7.63
N VAL A 114 7.46 -9.62 -6.89
CA VAL A 114 6.99 -8.67 -5.88
C VAL A 114 8.15 -8.21 -4.99
N GLY A 115 9.01 -9.14 -4.58
CA GLY A 115 10.29 -8.83 -3.96
C GLY A 115 10.15 -8.20 -2.57
N GLY A 116 11.19 -7.47 -2.17
CA GLY A 116 11.26 -6.74 -0.90
C GLY A 116 10.52 -5.40 -0.92
N HIS A 117 10.62 -4.66 0.18
CA HIS A 117 10.07 -3.31 0.28
C HIS A 117 10.82 -2.32 -0.62
N TYR A 118 10.10 -1.31 -1.12
CA TYR A 118 10.67 -0.22 -1.89
C TYR A 118 11.45 0.76 -0.99
N ASP A 119 12.77 0.84 -1.18
CA ASP A 119 13.68 1.57 -0.28
C ASP A 119 14.80 2.33 -1.03
N PRO A 120 14.47 3.32 -1.88
CA PRO A 120 15.47 4.08 -2.63
C PRO A 120 16.41 4.92 -1.75
N THR A 121 16.13 5.04 -0.44
CA THR A 121 16.93 5.79 0.54
C THR A 121 17.77 4.89 1.45
N PHE A 122 17.70 3.58 1.26
CA PHE A 122 18.49 2.57 1.96
C PHE A 122 18.32 2.62 3.49
N ALA A 123 17.08 2.73 3.99
CA ALA A 123 16.80 2.56 5.41
C ALA A 123 16.99 1.10 5.87
N CYS A 124 16.97 0.14 4.94
CA CYS A 124 17.50 -1.21 5.13
C CYS A 124 16.81 -2.05 6.22
N SER A 125 15.50 -2.25 6.11
CA SER A 125 14.84 -3.29 6.88
C SER A 125 15.37 -4.68 6.50
N ALA A 126 15.02 -5.69 7.29
CA ALA A 126 15.38 -7.08 7.01
C ALA A 126 14.79 -7.62 5.68
N VAL A 127 13.80 -6.93 5.11
CA VAL A 127 13.10 -7.33 3.88
C VAL A 127 13.16 -6.25 2.80
N THR A 128 14.13 -5.33 2.89
CA THR A 128 14.40 -4.32 1.86
C THR A 128 14.62 -4.95 0.49
N GLY A 129 14.17 -4.27 -0.58
CA GLY A 129 14.52 -4.61 -1.95
C GLY A 129 15.98 -4.30 -2.32
N GLU A 130 16.66 -3.48 -1.52
CA GLU A 130 18.00 -2.94 -1.81
C GLU A 130 19.13 -3.68 -1.08
N LEU A 131 19.05 -5.03 -1.02
CA LEU A 131 19.95 -5.88 -0.23
C LEU A 131 21.44 -5.59 -0.46
N GLU A 132 21.87 -5.42 -1.72
CA GLU A 132 23.27 -5.15 -2.06
C GLU A 132 23.74 -3.77 -1.58
N ALA A 133 22.90 -2.74 -1.74
CA ALA A 133 23.23 -1.39 -1.28
C ALA A 133 23.29 -1.34 0.25
N CYS A 134 22.35 -1.99 0.94
CA CYS A 134 22.32 -2.10 2.39
C CYS A 134 23.54 -2.84 2.94
N ALA A 135 23.95 -3.94 2.30
CA ALA A 135 25.19 -4.64 2.64
C ALA A 135 26.43 -3.77 2.44
N ALA A 136 26.51 -3.00 1.34
CA ALA A 136 27.61 -2.09 1.08
C ALA A 136 27.70 -0.95 2.11
N LEU A 137 26.58 -0.54 2.68
CA LEU A 137 26.50 0.47 3.75
C LEU A 137 26.74 -0.11 5.15
N GLY A 138 26.90 -1.44 5.28
CA GLY A 138 26.97 -2.11 6.58
C GLY A 138 25.65 -2.07 7.36
N ARG A 139 24.53 -1.82 6.69
CA ARG A 139 23.18 -1.78 7.27
C ARG A 139 22.50 -3.14 7.15
N THR A 140 23.09 -4.14 7.81
CA THR A 140 22.57 -5.51 7.84
C THR A 140 22.54 -6.03 9.26
N VAL A 141 21.68 -7.02 9.52
CA VAL A 141 21.59 -7.68 10.83
C VAL A 141 22.94 -8.27 11.26
N ASP A 142 23.72 -8.82 10.33
CA ASP A 142 25.08 -9.34 10.59
C ASP A 142 26.07 -8.28 11.08
N ASN A 143 25.78 -7.00 10.86
CA ASN A 143 26.57 -5.86 11.32
C ASN A 143 25.92 -5.15 12.54
N ASP A 144 25.02 -5.84 13.26
CA ASP A 144 24.24 -5.30 14.38
C ASP A 144 23.40 -4.06 14.01
N TYR A 145 23.09 -3.88 12.72
CA TYR A 145 22.19 -2.82 12.29
C TYR A 145 20.76 -3.15 12.70
N MET A 146 20.10 -2.19 13.35
CA MET A 146 18.69 -2.28 13.71
C MET A 146 17.89 -1.27 12.90
N TYR A 147 16.92 -1.79 12.15
CA TYR A 147 15.89 -0.97 11.51
C TYR A 147 14.88 -0.53 12.57
N MET A 148 14.79 0.78 12.81
CA MET A 148 14.04 1.36 13.93
C MET A 148 12.86 2.21 13.46
N CYS A 149 12.31 1.92 12.27
CA CYS A 149 11.17 2.67 11.75
C CYS A 149 9.96 2.51 12.66
N SER A 150 9.41 3.65 13.05
CA SER A 150 8.19 3.81 13.84
C SER A 150 7.63 5.21 13.58
N PRO A 151 6.37 5.50 13.94
CA PRO A 151 5.84 6.84 13.73
C PRO A 151 6.66 7.91 14.47
N GLU A 152 7.19 7.59 15.65
CA GLU A 152 8.05 8.48 16.44
C GLU A 152 9.42 8.70 15.79
N SER A 153 10.07 7.64 15.30
CA SER A 153 11.37 7.80 14.64
C SER A 153 11.23 8.52 13.29
N TYR A 154 10.16 8.25 12.56
CA TYR A 154 9.85 8.91 11.29
C TYR A 154 9.62 10.42 11.43
N GLU A 155 8.90 10.84 12.49
CA GLU A 155 8.66 12.25 12.77
C GLU A 155 9.96 13.04 12.99
N THR A 156 10.99 12.39 13.56
CA THR A 156 12.28 13.02 13.87
C THR A 156 13.32 12.86 12.77
N ASP A 157 13.32 11.73 12.06
CA ASP A 157 14.22 11.41 10.96
C ASP A 157 13.48 10.59 9.89
N PRO A 158 13.05 11.21 8.78
CA PRO A 158 12.30 10.50 7.74
C PRO A 158 13.12 9.40 7.05
N TYR A 159 14.45 9.43 7.14
CA TYR A 159 15.33 8.41 6.57
C TYR A 159 15.54 7.21 7.50
N SER A 160 14.90 7.21 8.68
CA SER A 160 14.85 6.05 9.57
C SER A 160 13.90 4.95 9.06
N CYS A 161 13.05 5.28 8.09
CA CYS A 161 12.07 4.41 7.47
C CYS A 161 12.35 4.20 5.98
N GLU A 162 12.05 3.01 5.48
CA GLU A 162 12.01 2.76 4.04
C GLU A 162 10.88 3.59 3.42
N VAL A 163 11.08 4.10 2.21
CA VAL A 163 10.07 4.96 1.56
C VAL A 163 8.73 4.23 1.40
N GLY A 164 8.77 2.92 1.11
CA GLY A 164 7.60 2.07 0.98
C GLY A 164 7.01 1.53 2.29
N ASP A 165 7.64 1.76 3.46
CA ASP A 165 7.17 1.23 4.75
C ASP A 165 6.15 2.16 5.43
N TYR A 166 4.93 2.13 4.91
CA TYR A 166 3.86 2.97 5.45
C TYR A 166 3.38 2.51 6.83
N SER A 167 3.51 1.22 7.16
CA SER A 167 3.13 0.73 8.50
C SER A 167 4.09 1.21 9.57
N GLY A 168 5.38 1.21 9.29
CA GLY A 168 6.37 1.79 10.17
C GLY A 168 6.18 3.30 10.32
N LYS A 169 5.85 4.03 9.23
CA LYS A 169 5.64 5.49 9.26
C LYS A 169 4.36 5.93 9.97
N PHE A 170 3.24 5.25 9.72
CA PHE A 170 1.90 5.73 10.10
C PHE A 170 1.14 4.76 11.01
N GLY A 171 1.72 3.60 11.33
CA GLY A 171 1.04 2.52 12.03
C GLY A 171 0.33 1.56 11.07
N GLN A 172 -0.08 0.41 11.62
CA GLN A 172 -0.86 -0.60 10.92
C GLN A 172 -2.24 -0.06 10.55
N LEU A 173 -2.79 -0.58 9.45
CA LEU A 173 -4.19 -0.34 9.10
C LEU A 173 -5.07 -1.16 10.03
N ARG A 174 -5.92 -0.47 10.79
CA ARG A 174 -6.82 -1.06 11.76
C ARG A 174 -8.19 -1.28 11.13
N PHE A 175 -8.46 -2.51 10.72
CA PHE A 175 -9.75 -2.91 10.15
C PHE A 175 -10.75 -3.21 11.27
N GLU A 176 -11.95 -2.64 11.19
CA GLU A 176 -13.06 -2.89 12.14
C GLU A 176 -13.82 -4.14 11.72
N VAL A 177 -13.95 -5.11 12.64
CA VAL A 177 -14.59 -6.39 12.38
C VAL A 177 -16.12 -6.27 12.38
N ASP A 178 -16.72 -6.76 11.31
CA ASP A 178 -18.15 -7.07 11.22
C ASP A 178 -18.35 -8.59 11.24
N ALA A 179 -18.71 -9.10 12.42
CA ALA A 179 -18.96 -10.52 12.64
C ALA A 179 -20.22 -11.04 11.91
N GLU A 180 -21.18 -10.17 11.55
CA GLU A 180 -22.38 -10.61 10.82
C GLU A 180 -22.06 -10.91 9.36
N THR A 181 -21.12 -10.18 8.77
CA THR A 181 -20.70 -10.34 7.38
C THR A 181 -19.38 -11.10 7.23
N GLU A 182 -18.78 -11.55 8.34
CA GLU A 182 -17.49 -12.26 8.38
C GLU A 182 -16.41 -11.47 7.61
N SER A 183 -16.39 -10.16 7.81
CA SER A 183 -15.52 -9.22 7.10
C SER A 183 -14.97 -8.15 8.03
N ALA A 184 -13.96 -7.41 7.59
CA ALA A 184 -13.50 -6.22 8.32
C ALA A 184 -13.18 -5.09 7.35
N GLU A 185 -13.38 -3.84 7.76
CA GLU A 185 -13.29 -2.66 6.88
C GLU A 185 -12.35 -1.59 7.45
N VAL A 186 -11.67 -0.87 6.56
CA VAL A 186 -10.86 0.30 6.90
C VAL A 186 -11.14 1.45 5.93
N ASP A 187 -11.17 2.66 6.46
CA ASP A 187 -11.11 3.92 5.72
C ASP A 187 -10.02 4.78 6.36
N ALA A 188 -8.84 4.77 5.76
CA ALA A 188 -7.65 5.44 6.26
C ALA A 188 -7.06 6.37 5.20
N SER A 189 -6.52 7.50 5.64
CA SER A 189 -5.81 8.43 4.77
C SER A 189 -4.77 9.21 5.54
N GLY A 190 -3.82 9.78 4.81
CA GLY A 190 -2.77 10.61 5.37
C GLY A 190 -1.95 11.33 4.31
N SER A 191 -0.93 12.05 4.78
CA SER A 191 0.01 12.80 3.95
C SER A 191 1.43 12.37 4.28
N ASP A 192 2.24 12.11 3.25
CA ASP A 192 3.64 11.78 3.36
C ASP A 192 4.52 12.72 2.53
N ARG A 193 5.18 13.66 3.20
CA ARG A 193 6.14 14.58 2.58
C ARG A 193 7.37 13.87 1.99
N TYR A 194 7.74 12.73 2.56
CA TYR A 194 8.87 11.91 2.09
C TYR A 194 8.37 10.58 1.51
N GLY A 195 7.15 10.62 0.96
CA GLY A 195 6.55 9.52 0.23
C GLY A 195 7.29 9.21 -1.08
N PRO A 196 6.91 8.13 -1.75
CA PRO A 196 7.51 7.72 -3.00
C PRO A 196 7.25 8.74 -4.11
N ASN A 197 8.20 8.85 -5.04
CA ASN A 197 7.91 9.44 -6.34
C ASN A 197 6.95 8.51 -7.10
N LEU A 198 5.82 9.05 -7.58
CA LEU A 198 4.74 8.23 -8.14
C LEU A 198 5.11 7.58 -9.47
N GLU A 199 5.88 8.26 -10.33
CA GLU A 199 6.43 7.66 -11.54
C GLU A 199 7.30 6.43 -11.22
N LEU A 200 8.05 6.47 -10.11
CA LEU A 200 8.95 5.38 -9.72
C LEU A 200 8.25 4.18 -9.07
N ILE A 201 7.04 4.36 -8.54
CA ILE A 201 6.23 3.28 -7.97
C ILE A 201 5.10 2.80 -8.89
N ASN A 202 4.90 3.46 -10.03
CA ASN A 202 4.05 2.94 -11.10
C ASN A 202 4.53 1.56 -11.57
N GLY A 203 3.62 0.61 -11.71
CA GLY A 203 3.90 -0.78 -12.07
C GLY A 203 4.52 -1.62 -10.95
N ARG A 204 4.64 -1.07 -9.74
CA ARG A 204 4.98 -1.84 -8.53
C ARG A 204 3.73 -2.37 -7.85
N SER A 205 3.83 -2.85 -6.62
CA SER A 205 2.69 -3.37 -5.86
C SER A 205 2.62 -2.81 -4.46
N VAL A 206 1.42 -2.76 -3.91
CA VAL A 206 1.20 -2.68 -2.46
C VAL A 206 0.87 -4.07 -1.96
N VAL A 207 1.46 -4.46 -0.85
CA VAL A 207 1.23 -5.76 -0.20
C VAL A 207 0.72 -5.52 1.21
N PHE A 208 -0.38 -6.18 1.56
CA PHE A 208 -0.96 -6.20 2.90
C PHE A 208 -0.63 -7.54 3.56
N HIS A 209 -0.15 -7.51 4.81
CA HIS A 209 0.28 -8.72 5.50
C HIS A 209 -0.02 -8.72 7.01
N CYS A 210 -0.23 -9.94 7.51
CA CYS A 210 -0.47 -10.26 8.91
C CYS A 210 0.83 -10.86 9.48
N GLY A 211 1.88 -10.04 9.53
CA GLY A 211 3.24 -10.51 9.82
C GLY A 211 3.82 -11.33 8.67
N SER A 212 3.93 -12.64 8.84
CA SER A 212 4.28 -13.58 7.77
C SER A 212 3.27 -14.73 7.83
N PRO A 213 2.17 -14.66 7.07
CA PRO A 213 2.21 -14.48 5.60
C PRO A 213 1.71 -13.13 5.05
N ARG A 214 2.06 -12.87 3.78
CA ARG A 214 1.41 -11.86 2.92
C ARG A 214 -0.01 -12.32 2.60
N VAL A 215 -0.99 -11.43 2.78
CA VAL A 215 -2.42 -11.77 2.64
C VAL A 215 -2.90 -11.45 1.23
N VAL A 216 -2.72 -10.22 0.79
CA VAL A 216 -3.21 -9.73 -0.50
C VAL A 216 -2.25 -8.68 -1.04
N CYS A 217 -2.18 -8.57 -2.37
CA CYS A 217 -1.39 -7.58 -3.06
C CYS A 217 -2.10 -7.09 -4.32
N GLY A 218 -1.77 -5.86 -4.73
CA GLY A 218 -2.28 -5.24 -5.95
C GLY A 218 -1.22 -4.38 -6.60
N ASN A 219 -1.21 -4.37 -7.93
CA ASN A 219 -0.31 -3.57 -8.74
C ASN A 219 -0.80 -2.12 -8.79
N LEU A 220 0.15 -1.21 -8.65
CA LEU A 220 -0.07 0.22 -8.84
C LEU A 220 -0.05 0.52 -10.33
N ALA A 221 -1.09 1.20 -10.80
CA ALA A 221 -1.23 1.68 -12.16
C ALA A 221 -1.66 3.17 -12.15
N PRO A 222 -1.46 3.91 -13.25
CA PRO A 222 -2.02 5.24 -13.39
C PRO A 222 -3.54 5.18 -13.32
N ALA A 223 -4.17 6.19 -12.70
CA ALA A 223 -5.62 6.19 -12.46
C ALA A 223 -6.51 6.06 -13.73
N ASN A 224 -5.95 6.25 -14.92
CA ASN A 224 -6.66 6.17 -16.20
C ASN A 224 -6.61 4.78 -16.87
N ASP A 225 -5.86 3.82 -16.31
CA ASP A 225 -5.58 2.53 -16.96
C ASP A 225 -6.35 1.34 -16.33
N ASN A 226 -7.24 1.56 -15.36
CA ASN A 226 -7.97 0.50 -14.65
C ASN A 226 -9.28 0.03 -15.31
N ASP A 227 -9.51 0.38 -16.58
CA ASP A 227 -10.76 0.11 -17.32
C ASP A 227 -10.71 -1.14 -18.24
N GLU A 228 -9.70 -2.01 -18.12
CA GLU A 228 -9.57 -3.24 -18.94
C GLU A 228 -9.86 -4.55 -18.19
#